data_AF-T1GSP0-F1
#
_entry.id   AF-T1GSP0-F1
#
_cell.length_a   1.000
_cell.length_b   1.000
_cell.length_c   1.000
_cell.angle_alpha   90.00
_cell.angle_beta   90.00
_cell.angle_gamma   90.00
#
_symmetry.space_group_name_H-M   'P 1'
#
loop_
_entity.id
_entity.type
_entity.pdbx_description
1 polymer ?
#
loop_
_entity_poly.entity_id
_entity_poly.type
_entity_poly.pdbx_seq_one_letter_code
_entity_poly.pdbx_strand_id
1 'polypeptide(L)'
;MAIEGHNLNNMSKTQHYRKVTKPLLERKRRARMNHYLDELKDLIVETMEAQGEHVTKLEKADILEMTVSYLKTKKQSGPPTSSNSSDQVNPEKFRAGYTQAAYEVSK
;
A
#
# COMPACT_ATOMS: atom_id res chain seq x y z
N MET A 1 40.59 9.58 7.69
CA MET A 1 39.95 8.46 6.97
C MET A 1 39.56 8.93 5.58
N ALA A 2 40.43 8.78 4.58
CA ALA A 2 40.10 9.10 3.20
C ALA A 2 40.88 8.12 2.30
N ILE A 3 40.42 6.87 2.23
CA ILE A 3 40.99 5.85 1.34
C ILE A 3 39.84 5.04 0.73
N GLU A 4 38.95 5.65 -0.05
CA GLU A 4 37.92 4.88 -0.78
C GLU A 4 37.66 5.34 -2.23
N GLY A 5 38.35 6.37 -2.73
CA GLY A 5 38.06 6.95 -4.06
C GLY A 5 38.69 6.23 -5.26
N HIS A 6 39.79 5.48 -5.09
CA HIS A 6 40.66 5.08 -6.21
C HIS A 6 40.51 3.64 -6.72
N ASN A 7 39.62 2.81 -6.16
CA ASN A 7 39.58 1.35 -6.48
C ASN A 7 38.30 0.88 -7.22
N LEU A 8 37.49 1.81 -7.71
CA LEU A 8 36.21 1.47 -8.38
C LEU A 8 36.35 1.16 -9.88
N ASN A 9 37.42 1.65 -10.52
CA ASN A 9 37.60 1.54 -11.97
C ASN A 9 38.11 0.17 -12.44
N ASN A 10 38.66 -0.67 -11.56
CA ASN A 10 39.15 -2.02 -11.90
C ASN A 10 38.30 -3.16 -11.32
N MET A 11 37.10 -2.87 -10.80
CA MET A 11 36.22 -3.88 -10.23
C MET A 11 35.38 -4.59 -11.30
N SER A 12 35.27 -5.92 -11.18
CA SER A 12 34.34 -6.71 -12.00
C SER A 12 32.90 -6.21 -11.82
N LYS A 13 32.08 -6.32 -12.88
CA LYS A 13 30.66 -5.91 -12.88
C LYS A 13 29.90 -6.43 -11.64
N THR A 14 30.15 -7.68 -11.25
CA THR A 14 29.53 -8.28 -10.05
C THR A 14 29.99 -7.61 -8.75
N GLN A 15 31.27 -7.27 -8.64
CA GLN A 15 31.79 -6.58 -7.46
C GLN A 15 31.28 -5.14 -7.38
N HIS A 16 31.22 -4.43 -8.52
CA HIS A 16 30.65 -3.09 -8.61
C HIS A 16 29.18 -3.09 -8.17
N TYR A 17 28.39 -4.06 -8.66
CA TYR A 17 27.00 -4.20 -8.24
C TYR A 17 26.86 -4.41 -6.72
N ARG A 18 27.65 -5.30 -6.12
CA ARG A 18 27.54 -5.61 -4.68
C ARG A 18 27.99 -4.46 -3.78
N LYS A 19 29.04 -3.73 -4.17
CA LYS A 19 29.65 -2.67 -3.33
C LYS A 19 29.09 -1.28 -3.57
N VAL A 20 28.53 -1.01 -4.76
CA VAL A 20 28.13 0.35 -5.16
C VAL A 20 26.65 0.40 -5.51
N THR A 21 26.25 -0.33 -6.55
CA THR A 21 24.88 -0.24 -7.08
C THR A 21 23.86 -0.71 -6.04
N LYS A 22 24.08 -1.86 -5.40
CA LYS A 22 23.15 -2.41 -4.41
C LYS A 22 22.98 -1.48 -3.19
N PRO A 23 24.05 -0.97 -2.54
CA PRO A 23 23.92 0.04 -1.48
C PRO A 23 23.22 1.33 -1.92
N LEU A 24 23.47 1.81 -3.15
CA LEU A 24 22.80 3.00 -3.70
C LEU A 24 21.29 2.77 -3.88
N LEU A 25 20.91 1.64 -4.48
CA LEU A 25 19.50 1.27 -4.66
C LEU A 25 18.78 1.11 -3.32
N GLU A 26 19.45 0.52 -2.35
CA GLU A 26 18.96 0.38 -1.00
C GLU A 26 18.71 1.74 -0.34
N ARG A 27 19.66 2.67 -0.46
CA ARG A 27 19.51 4.04 0.04
C ARG A 27 18.33 4.75 -0.62
N LYS A 28 18.19 4.64 -1.96
CA LYS A 28 17.04 5.21 -2.70
C LYS A 28 15.71 4.63 -2.23
N ARG A 29 15.63 3.31 -2.04
CA ARG A 29 14.41 2.66 -1.53
C ARG A 29 14.09 3.13 -0.10
N ARG A 30 15.09 3.22 0.79
CA ARG A 30 14.89 3.75 2.16
C ARG A 30 14.41 5.19 2.16
N ALA A 31 14.96 6.05 1.29
CA ALA A 31 14.51 7.44 1.16
C ALA A 31 13.03 7.51 0.74
N ARG A 32 12.61 6.72 -0.26
CA ARG A 32 11.20 6.63 -0.66
C ARG A 32 10.30 6.13 0.47
N MET A 33 10.73 5.12 1.21
CA MET A 33 9.96 4.57 2.33
C MET A 33 9.77 5.61 3.44
N ASN A 34 10.82 6.34 3.80
CA ASN A 34 10.72 7.39 4.81
C ASN A 34 9.80 8.52 4.34
N HIS A 35 9.92 8.95 3.07
CA HIS A 35 9.04 9.97 2.51
C HIS A 35 7.55 9.60 2.64
N TYR A 36 7.16 8.38 2.30
CA TYR A 36 5.77 7.94 2.47
C TYR A 36 5.36 7.77 3.94
N LEU A 37 6.28 7.44 4.85
CA LEU A 37 5.98 7.42 6.29
C LEU A 37 5.74 8.83 6.83
N ASP A 38 6.48 9.83 6.33
CA ASP A 38 6.29 11.23 6.69
C ASP A 38 4.94 11.73 6.15
N GLU A 39 4.59 11.43 4.90
CA GLU A 39 3.26 11.76 4.35
C GLU A 39 2.12 11.09 5.13
N LEU A 40 2.27 9.82 5.52
CA LEU A 40 1.28 9.14 6.35
C LEU A 40 1.13 9.80 7.72
N LYS A 41 2.24 10.22 8.33
CA LYS A 41 2.21 10.95 9.60
C LYS A 41 1.43 12.25 9.46
N ASP A 42 1.69 13.03 8.42
CA ASP A 42 1.02 14.31 8.19
C ASP A 42 -0.49 14.12 8.01
N LEU A 43 -0.90 13.12 7.22
CA LEU A 43 -2.32 12.76 7.08
C LEU A 43 -2.97 12.35 8.40
N ILE A 44 -2.29 11.54 9.22
CA ILE A 44 -2.79 11.14 10.54
C ILE A 44 -2.98 12.37 11.42
N VAL A 45 -1.97 13.24 11.51
CA VAL A 45 -2.03 14.46 12.33
C VAL A 45 -3.19 15.35 11.88
N GLU A 46 -3.34 15.59 10.58
CA GLU A 46 -4.46 16.37 10.03
C GLU A 46 -5.82 15.78 10.42
N THR A 47 -5.98 14.46 10.32
CA THR A 47 -7.24 13.80 10.70
C THR A 47 -7.51 13.84 12.20
N MET A 48 -6.48 13.76 13.04
CA MET A 48 -6.60 13.85 14.50
C MET A 48 -6.92 15.28 14.95
N GLU A 49 -6.26 16.27 14.35
CA GLU A 49 -6.52 17.69 14.62
C GLU A 49 -7.95 18.07 14.25
N ALA A 50 -8.48 17.55 13.14
CA ALA A 50 -9.88 17.71 12.77
C ALA A 50 -10.87 17.09 13.79
N GLN A 51 -10.42 16.10 14.56
CA GLN A 51 -11.18 15.48 15.65
C GLN A 51 -10.94 16.17 17.01
N GLY A 52 -10.11 17.22 17.05
CA GLY A 52 -9.77 17.96 18.27
C GLY A 52 -8.65 17.31 19.09
N GLU A 53 -7.91 16.35 18.53
CA GLU A 53 -6.79 15.67 19.18
C GLU A 53 -5.46 16.17 18.59
N HIS A 54 -4.52 16.59 19.44
CA HIS A 54 -3.19 17.05 19.00
C HIS A 54 -2.12 15.99 19.24
N VAL A 55 -1.55 15.46 18.16
CA VAL A 55 -0.47 14.47 18.24
C VAL A 55 0.82 15.04 17.63
N THR A 56 1.81 15.30 18.46
CA THR A 56 3.09 15.92 18.03
C THR A 56 4.23 14.93 17.86
N LYS A 57 4.07 13.69 18.37
CA LYS A 57 5.07 12.62 18.28
C LYS A 57 4.37 11.31 17.93
N LEU A 58 4.77 10.72 16.82
CA LEU A 58 4.37 9.39 16.40
C LEU A 58 5.62 8.58 16.07
N GLU A 59 5.75 7.40 16.66
CA GLU A 59 6.78 6.45 16.25
C GLU A 59 6.39 5.76 14.94
N LYS A 60 7.35 5.14 14.27
CA LYS A 60 7.08 4.44 13.01
C LYS A 60 6.10 3.28 13.18
N ALA A 61 6.09 2.64 14.35
CA ALA A 61 5.14 1.57 14.67
C ALA A 61 3.72 2.13 14.76
N ASP A 62 3.54 3.23 15.49
CA ASP A 62 2.24 3.91 15.68
C ASP A 62 1.66 4.37 14.34
N ILE A 63 2.47 5.00 13.48
CA ILE A 63 2.03 5.45 12.14
C ILE A 63 1.44 4.26 11.36
N LEU A 64 2.12 3.11 11.38
CA LEU A 64 1.66 1.92 10.66
C LEU A 64 0.41 1.31 11.31
N GLU A 65 0.37 1.23 12.64
CA GLU A 65 -0.77 0.68 13.37
C GLU A 65 -2.04 1.51 13.14
N MET A 66 -1.96 2.82 13.33
CA MET A 66 -3.06 3.76 13.13
C MET A 66 -3.57 3.71 11.69
N THR A 67 -2.67 3.72 10.71
CA THR A 67 -3.03 3.62 9.28
C THR A 67 -3.75 2.30 8.98
N VAL A 68 -3.25 1.17 9.48
CA VAL A 68 -3.88 -0.14 9.26
C VAL A 68 -5.25 -0.21 9.93
N SER A 69 -5.38 0.30 11.14
CA SER A 69 -6.66 0.38 11.86
C SER A 69 -7.68 1.21 11.07
N TYR A 70 -7.29 2.40 10.62
CA TYR A 70 -8.12 3.26 9.79
C TYR A 70 -8.59 2.56 8.50
N LEU A 71 -7.69 1.89 7.78
CA LEU A 71 -8.04 1.17 6.55
C LEU A 71 -8.99 0.00 6.81
N LYS A 72 -8.85 -0.72 7.94
CA LYS A 72 -9.78 -1.78 8.34
C LYS A 72 -11.16 -1.22 8.62
N THR A 73 -11.25 -0.13 9.38
CA THR A 73 -12.52 0.55 9.67
C THR A 73 -13.17 1.04 8.39
N LYS A 74 -12.42 1.69 7.49
CA LYS A 74 -12.91 2.17 6.19
C LYS A 74 -13.40 1.04 5.29
N LYS A 75 -12.73 -0.13 5.31
CA LYS A 75 -13.18 -1.32 4.56
C LYS A 75 -14.49 -1.89 5.12
N GLN A 76 -14.71 -1.78 6.44
CA GLN A 76 -15.94 -2.24 7.08
C GLN A 76 -17.09 -1.23 6.96
N SER A 77 -16.79 0.07 6.87
CA SER A 77 -17.78 1.15 6.82
C SER A 77 -18.13 1.63 5.41
N GLY A 78 -17.46 1.14 4.37
CA GLY A 78 -17.86 1.40 2.98
C GLY A 78 -19.19 0.72 2.65
N PRO A 79 -20.00 1.25 1.71
CA PRO A 79 -21.09 0.46 1.13
C PRO A 79 -20.50 -0.87 0.63
N PRO A 80 -21.27 -1.97 0.59
CA PRO A 80 -20.81 -3.27 0.09
C PRO A 80 -20.58 -3.20 -1.43
N THR A 81 -19.62 -2.39 -1.87
CA THR A 81 -19.15 -2.33 -3.24
C THR A 81 -17.93 -3.22 -3.33
N SER A 82 -18.23 -4.50 -3.57
CA SER A 82 -17.51 -5.34 -4.52
C SER A 82 -16.00 -5.20 -4.54
N SER A 83 -15.31 -5.75 -3.54
CA SER A 83 -13.91 -6.13 -3.70
C SER A 83 -13.78 -7.65 -3.60
N ASN A 84 -13.86 -8.30 -4.76
CA ASN A 84 -13.14 -9.52 -5.12
C ASN A 84 -13.20 -10.70 -4.12
N SER A 85 -14.41 -11.14 -3.81
CA SER A 85 -14.61 -12.57 -3.58
C SER A 85 -14.63 -13.25 -4.94
N SER A 86 -13.51 -13.89 -5.32
CA SER A 86 -13.54 -14.94 -6.33
C SER A 86 -14.67 -15.92 -6.01
N ASP A 87 -15.55 -16.16 -6.99
CA ASP A 87 -16.56 -17.22 -7.01
C ASP A 87 -17.61 -17.22 -5.88
N GLN A 88 -18.41 -16.16 -5.80
CA GLN A 88 -19.78 -16.30 -5.29
C GLN A 88 -20.75 -15.97 -6.43
N VAL A 89 -21.01 -16.98 -7.27
CA VAL A 89 -22.16 -16.93 -8.20
C VAL A 89 -23.40 -16.72 -7.34
N ASN A 90 -23.97 -15.51 -7.37
CA ASN A 90 -25.21 -15.23 -6.66
C ASN A 90 -26.33 -16.03 -7.37
N PRO A 91 -26.82 -17.14 -6.76
CA PRO A 91 -27.73 -18.07 -7.43
C PRO A 91 -29.05 -17.39 -7.79
N GLU A 92 -29.41 -16.33 -7.07
CA GLU A 92 -30.64 -15.57 -7.26
C GLU A 92 -30.58 -14.71 -8.53
N LYS A 93 -29.43 -14.08 -8.80
CA LYS A 93 -29.20 -13.36 -10.06
C LYS A 93 -29.14 -14.31 -11.26
N PHE A 94 -28.51 -15.47 -11.11
CA PHE A 94 -28.46 -16.48 -12.17
C PHE A 94 -29.86 -17.01 -12.50
N ARG A 95 -30.65 -17.33 -11.47
CA ARG A 95 -32.03 -17.81 -11.64
C ARG A 95 -32.90 -16.77 -12.33
N ALA A 96 -32.81 -15.50 -11.92
CA ALA A 96 -33.57 -14.41 -12.54
C ALA A 96 -33.25 -14.25 -14.03
N GLY A 97 -31.96 -14.24 -14.39
CA GLY A 97 -31.52 -14.14 -15.80
C GLY A 97 -31.95 -15.34 -16.63
N TYR A 98 -31.85 -16.55 -16.09
CA TYR A 98 -32.32 -17.77 -16.76
C TYR A 98 -33.83 -17.75 -17.00
N THR A 99 -34.62 -17.39 -15.98
CA THR A 99 -36.08 -17.28 -16.12
C THR A 99 -36.47 -16.23 -17.15
N GLN A 100 -35.79 -15.07 -17.17
CA GLN A 100 -36.05 -14.02 -18.15
C GLN A 100 -35.79 -14.50 -19.59
N ALA A 101 -34.65 -15.16 -19.83
CA ALA A 101 -34.32 -15.70 -21.14
C ALA A 101 -35.31 -16.79 -21.59
N ALA A 102 -35.74 -17.67 -20.67
CA ALA A 102 -36.76 -18.68 -20.97
C ALA A 102 -38.13 -18.06 -21.32
N TYR A 103 -38.49 -16.94 -20.68
CA TYR A 103 -39.70 -16.19 -21.03
C TYR A 103 -39.61 -15.55 -22.41
N GLU A 104 -38.47 -14.99 -22.78
CA GLU A 104 -38.28 -14.33 -24.08
C GLU A 104 -38.36 -15.31 -25.26
N VAL A 105 -37.93 -16.56 -25.07
CA VAL A 105 -37.96 -17.60 -26.11
C VAL A 105 -39.33 -18.29 -26.23
N SER A 106 -40.17 -18.20 -25.19
CA SER A 106 -41.53 -18.79 -25.19
C SER A 106 -42.63 -17.86 -25.71
N LYS A 107 -42.24 -16.69 -26.24
CA LYS A 107 -43.12 -15.71 -26.88
C LYS A 107 -42.96 -15.73 -28.39
#